data_AF-A0A942G8P9-F1
#
_entry.id   AF-A0A942G8P9-F1
#
_cell.length_a   1.000
_cell.length_b   1.000
_cell.length_c   1.000
_cell.angle_alpha   90.00
_cell.angle_beta   90.00
_cell.angle_gamma   90.00
#
_symmetry.space_group_name_H-M   'P 1'
#
loop_
_entity.id
_entity.type
_entity.pdbx_description
1 polymer ?
#
loop_
_entity_poly.entity_id
_entity_poly.type
_entity_poly.pdbx_seq_one_letter_code
_entity_poly.pdbx_strand_id
1 'polypeptide(L)'
;DKKKFQTIEYTDAKYVEEIERIRERFTPLVKICKEYGTAMRIGTNHGSLSDRIMSRYGDTPLGMVESALEFLRICEENNYHNIVLSMKASNPQVMVQAYRLLIRKMEEENMNYPLHLGVTEAGDGEDGRIKSAVGIGTLLEDGIGDTIRVSLTEEPEYEAPVAISLANRYKERPNHKEIIPIESSPIDPFVYTRRETFEVAGIGGGTVPKVLIDLSKTPIEDPAALKSFGYNYEPVTDKWYLNDQACDLIYLGKNELPFDAPNNLKVIYDYDNWLGLTDTARGFPLLTLNDLKKKSKLSFIINFVQVSISDLFDETFSEIKNSPAIVFILTTDNLHGMSEQRRAFVEMILREIKNPVIIKREYTNVDEDHFRLYSSTDAGALLIDGLGDGVWLNALDKSGKLMDQGFINRTSFGILQATRTRISKTEYIACPSCGRTLFDLVEVTNIIRRRTEHLKGVKIAIMGCIVNGPGEMADADYGYVGSGPGKITLYRGKEIVKRSINSEHALDELIKLIQEDGKWVEIPQF
;
A
#
# COMPACT_ATOMS: atom_id res chain seq x y z
N ASP A 1 15.15 -28.94 2.89
CA ASP A 1 15.78 -27.93 2.02
C ASP A 1 16.12 -26.70 2.81
N LYS A 2 17.42 -26.37 2.91
CA LYS A 2 17.89 -25.05 3.34
C LYS A 2 18.40 -24.36 2.09
N LYS A 3 17.93 -23.13 1.84
CA LYS A 3 18.30 -22.24 0.72
C LYS A 3 19.82 -22.28 0.50
N LYS A 4 20.27 -22.88 -0.60
CA LYS A 4 21.64 -22.71 -1.11
C LYS A 4 21.44 -21.95 -2.40
N PHE A 5 21.74 -20.65 -2.41
CA PHE A 5 21.59 -19.75 -3.55
C PHE A 5 22.51 -20.13 -4.74
N GLN A 6 22.40 -21.37 -5.21
CA GLN A 6 23.05 -21.92 -6.39
C GLN A 6 21.99 -21.92 -7.50
N THR A 7 22.31 -21.31 -8.63
CA THR A 7 21.48 -21.38 -9.83
C THR A 7 21.51 -22.82 -10.33
N ILE A 8 20.50 -23.62 -9.99
CA ILE A 8 20.33 -24.99 -10.49
C ILE A 8 19.24 -24.91 -11.54
N GLU A 9 19.58 -25.13 -12.81
CA GLU A 9 18.56 -25.41 -13.83
C GLU A 9 17.96 -26.80 -13.54
N TYR A 10 16.66 -26.82 -13.20
CA TYR A 10 15.91 -28.05 -13.03
C TYR A 10 15.37 -28.50 -14.38
N THR A 11 15.76 -29.70 -14.81
CA THR A 11 15.05 -30.39 -15.90
C THR A 11 13.69 -30.88 -15.40
N ASP A 12 12.72 -31.09 -16.29
CA ASP A 12 11.40 -31.60 -15.91
C ASP A 12 11.49 -32.92 -15.10
N ALA A 13 12.43 -33.80 -15.46
CA ALA A 13 12.67 -35.05 -14.74
C ALA A 13 13.12 -34.82 -13.28
N LYS A 14 14.05 -33.88 -13.05
CA LYS A 14 14.53 -33.53 -11.70
C LYS A 14 13.44 -32.86 -10.87
N TYR A 15 12.58 -32.06 -11.52
CA TYR A 15 11.45 -31.44 -10.84
C TYR A 15 10.47 -32.50 -10.33
N VAL A 16 10.10 -33.47 -11.16
CA VAL A 16 9.23 -34.59 -10.75
C VAL A 16 9.86 -35.41 -9.63
N GLU A 17 11.14 -35.71 -9.71
CA GLU A 17 11.87 -36.44 -8.64
C GLU A 17 11.81 -35.70 -7.29
N GLU A 18 11.95 -34.38 -7.30
CA GLU A 18 11.81 -33.57 -6.08
C GLU A 18 10.36 -33.55 -5.55
N ILE A 19 9.36 -33.56 -6.43
CA ILE A 19 7.95 -33.69 -6.01
C ILE A 19 7.70 -35.05 -5.34
N GLU A 20 8.19 -36.15 -5.90
CA GLU A 20 8.08 -37.47 -5.28
C GLU A 20 8.74 -37.50 -3.89
N ARG A 21 9.92 -36.90 -3.77
CA ARG A 21 10.63 -36.80 -2.50
C ARG A 21 9.84 -35.99 -1.46
N ILE A 22 9.17 -34.92 -1.87
CA ILE A 22 8.27 -34.17 -0.97
C ILE A 22 7.10 -35.06 -0.57
N ARG A 23 6.48 -35.76 -1.52
CA ARG A 23 5.36 -36.67 -1.25
C ARG A 23 5.74 -37.71 -0.20
N GLU A 24 6.86 -38.41 -0.36
CA GLU A 24 7.33 -39.42 0.59
C GLU A 24 7.54 -38.86 2.00
N ARG A 25 8.04 -37.63 2.11
CA ARG A 25 8.34 -36.99 3.40
C ARG A 25 7.14 -36.32 4.05
N PHE A 26 6.21 -35.81 3.25
CA PHE A 26 5.06 -35.06 3.72
C PHE A 26 3.87 -35.96 4.04
N THR A 27 3.67 -37.04 3.27
CA THR A 27 2.57 -38.01 3.47
C THR A 27 2.47 -38.54 4.91
N PRO A 28 3.56 -38.89 5.62
CA PRO A 28 3.48 -39.32 7.02
C PRO A 28 2.83 -38.27 7.92
N LEU A 29 3.15 -36.98 7.74
CA LEU A 29 2.53 -35.89 8.50
C LEU A 29 1.04 -35.78 8.18
N VAL A 30 0.67 -35.85 6.89
CA VAL A 30 -0.73 -35.82 6.46
C VAL A 30 -1.54 -36.94 7.12
N LYS A 31 -0.99 -38.17 7.14
CA LYS A 31 -1.63 -39.32 7.79
C LYS A 31 -1.81 -39.13 9.29
N ILE A 32 -0.82 -38.61 9.98
CA ILE A 32 -0.92 -38.28 11.42
C ILE A 32 -2.00 -37.21 11.64
N CYS A 33 -1.95 -36.10 10.91
CA CYS A 33 -2.97 -35.05 11.05
C CYS A 33 -4.38 -35.57 10.77
N LYS A 34 -4.52 -36.47 9.79
CA LYS A 34 -5.79 -37.15 9.48
C LYS A 34 -6.25 -38.06 10.62
N GLU A 35 -5.36 -38.88 11.18
CA GLU A 35 -5.66 -39.80 12.29
C GLU A 35 -6.16 -39.05 13.52
N TYR A 36 -5.53 -37.93 13.87
CA TYR A 36 -5.87 -37.13 15.05
C TYR A 36 -6.89 -36.01 14.77
N GLY A 37 -7.45 -35.93 13.56
CA GLY A 37 -8.40 -34.87 13.19
C GLY A 37 -7.85 -33.45 13.34
N THR A 38 -6.54 -33.28 13.19
CA THR A 38 -5.86 -31.98 13.35
C THR A 38 -5.97 -31.18 12.06
N ALA A 39 -6.20 -29.86 12.13
CA ALA A 39 -6.13 -28.98 10.96
C ALA A 39 -4.69 -28.55 10.65
N MET A 40 -4.37 -28.35 9.37
CA MET A 40 -3.04 -27.98 8.91
C MET A 40 -3.11 -26.70 8.07
N ARG A 41 -2.24 -25.73 8.37
CA ARG A 41 -2.06 -24.56 7.51
C ARG A 41 -0.89 -24.77 6.56
N ILE A 42 -1.15 -24.78 5.25
CA ILE A 42 -0.11 -24.73 4.21
C ILE A 42 0.12 -23.25 3.89
N GLY A 43 1.25 -22.73 4.32
CA GLY A 43 1.59 -21.31 4.15
C GLY A 43 2.80 -21.11 3.26
N THR A 44 2.63 -20.32 2.20
CA THR A 44 3.72 -19.85 1.35
C THR A 44 4.10 -18.43 1.74
N ASN A 45 5.38 -18.20 2.02
CA ASN A 45 5.94 -16.86 2.18
C ASN A 45 6.81 -16.54 0.95
N HIS A 46 6.65 -15.35 0.39
CA HIS A 46 7.40 -14.88 -0.79
C HIS A 46 8.92 -15.01 -0.58
N GLY A 47 9.43 -14.62 0.59
CA GLY A 47 10.85 -14.71 0.93
C GLY A 47 11.44 -16.13 1.04
N SER A 48 10.61 -17.17 1.13
CA SER A 48 11.06 -18.55 1.38
C SER A 48 10.66 -19.55 0.29
N LEU A 49 10.42 -19.09 -0.94
CA LEU A 49 10.23 -20.00 -2.07
C LEU A 49 11.44 -20.92 -2.24
N SER A 50 11.15 -22.18 -2.58
CA SER A 50 12.18 -23.20 -2.81
C SER A 50 12.90 -22.96 -4.14
N ASP A 51 14.14 -23.43 -4.25
CA ASP A 51 14.95 -23.23 -5.46
C ASP A 51 14.28 -23.83 -6.73
N ARG A 52 13.51 -24.93 -6.60
CA ARG A 52 12.75 -25.52 -7.73
C ARG A 52 11.63 -24.58 -8.21
N ILE A 53 10.89 -23.98 -7.28
CA ILE A 53 9.79 -23.06 -7.59
C ILE A 53 10.36 -21.80 -8.23
N MET A 54 11.42 -21.25 -7.62
CA MET A 54 12.10 -20.08 -8.15
C MET A 54 12.65 -20.34 -9.57
N SER A 55 13.22 -21.53 -9.82
CA SER A 55 13.73 -21.88 -11.16
C SER A 55 12.63 -22.00 -12.21
N ARG A 56 11.44 -22.49 -11.85
CA ARG A 56 10.36 -22.78 -12.80
C ARG A 56 9.40 -21.62 -13.01
N TYR A 57 9.03 -20.94 -11.93
CA TYR A 57 7.99 -19.91 -11.91
C TYR A 57 8.51 -18.52 -11.52
N GLY A 58 9.78 -18.41 -11.13
CA GLY A 58 10.38 -17.17 -10.65
C GLY A 58 9.89 -16.76 -9.25
N ASP A 59 10.35 -15.59 -8.83
CA ASP A 59 9.90 -14.91 -7.59
C ASP A 59 8.61 -14.12 -7.91
N THR A 60 7.51 -14.85 -8.14
CA THR A 60 6.24 -14.31 -8.67
C THR A 60 5.03 -14.76 -7.85
N PRO A 61 3.88 -14.06 -7.93
CA PRO A 61 2.63 -14.53 -7.34
C PRO A 61 2.27 -15.97 -7.77
N LEU A 62 2.50 -16.33 -9.04
CA LEU A 62 2.29 -17.69 -9.54
C LEU A 62 3.21 -18.70 -8.87
N GLY A 63 4.49 -18.37 -8.68
CA GLY A 63 5.42 -19.21 -7.94
C GLY A 63 4.97 -19.45 -6.50
N MET A 64 4.40 -18.44 -5.83
CA MET A 64 3.82 -18.62 -4.49
C MET A 64 2.64 -19.59 -4.48
N VAL A 65 1.74 -19.46 -5.45
CA VAL A 65 0.55 -20.29 -5.60
C VAL A 65 0.93 -21.74 -5.88
N GLU A 66 1.78 -22.00 -6.87
CA GLU A 66 2.23 -23.36 -7.20
C GLU A 66 2.98 -24.01 -6.03
N SER A 67 3.77 -23.24 -5.29
CA SER A 67 4.42 -23.74 -4.07
C SER A 67 3.44 -24.23 -3.01
N ALA A 68 2.21 -23.71 -2.96
CA ALA A 68 1.18 -24.22 -2.06
C ALA A 68 0.43 -25.41 -2.67
N LEU A 69 0.09 -25.32 -3.96
CA LEU A 69 -0.64 -26.35 -4.68
C LEU A 69 0.10 -27.68 -4.72
N GLU A 70 1.44 -27.68 -4.80
CA GLU A 70 2.26 -28.90 -4.70
C GLU A 70 1.93 -29.71 -3.44
N PHE A 71 1.83 -29.05 -2.28
CA PHE A 71 1.47 -29.71 -1.01
C PHE A 71 -0.02 -30.03 -0.93
N LEU A 72 -0.86 -29.15 -1.48
CA LEU A 72 -2.31 -29.34 -1.49
C LEU A 72 -2.73 -30.56 -2.28
N ARG A 73 -2.16 -30.76 -3.48
CA ARG A 73 -2.39 -31.93 -4.34
C ARG A 73 -2.00 -33.23 -3.61
N ILE A 74 -0.92 -33.24 -2.84
CA ILE A 74 -0.53 -34.40 -2.00
C ILE A 74 -1.57 -34.67 -0.90
N CYS A 75 -2.13 -33.63 -0.28
CA CYS A 75 -3.19 -33.80 0.70
C CYS A 75 -4.48 -34.38 0.08
N GLU A 76 -4.86 -33.90 -1.11
CA GLU A 76 -6.00 -34.41 -1.90
C GLU A 76 -5.83 -35.89 -2.25
N GLU A 77 -4.65 -36.29 -2.73
CA GLU A 77 -4.32 -37.71 -2.98
C GLU A 77 -4.49 -38.58 -1.73
N ASN A 78 -4.28 -38.02 -0.53
CA ASN A 78 -4.46 -38.69 0.75
C ASN A 78 -5.88 -38.52 1.35
N ASN A 79 -6.81 -37.91 0.61
CA ASN A 79 -8.17 -37.57 1.05
C ASN A 79 -8.15 -36.83 2.40
N TYR A 80 -7.30 -35.83 2.53
CA TYR A 80 -7.18 -35.00 3.73
C TYR A 80 -7.53 -33.55 3.39
N HIS A 81 -8.61 -33.06 3.99
CA HIS A 81 -9.21 -31.75 3.64
C HIS A 81 -9.24 -30.76 4.81
N ASN A 82 -8.68 -31.10 5.97
CA ASN A 82 -8.61 -30.18 7.11
C ASN A 82 -7.45 -29.19 6.91
N ILE A 83 -7.59 -28.32 5.91
CA ILE A 83 -6.53 -27.44 5.42
C ILE A 83 -6.97 -25.99 5.45
N VAL A 84 -6.01 -25.11 5.78
CA VAL A 84 -6.09 -23.66 5.60
C VAL A 84 -4.91 -23.22 4.74
N LEU A 85 -5.11 -22.29 3.82
CA LEU A 85 -4.04 -21.77 2.96
C LEU A 85 -3.66 -20.34 3.34
N SER A 86 -2.40 -19.95 3.13
CA SER A 86 -1.98 -18.54 3.25
C SER A 86 -0.88 -18.19 2.25
N MET A 87 -1.00 -17.04 1.61
CA MET A 87 0.01 -16.41 0.75
C MET A 87 0.52 -15.14 1.44
N LYS A 88 1.72 -15.15 2.03
CA LYS A 88 2.24 -13.94 2.70
C LYS A 88 3.37 -13.32 1.89
N ALA A 89 3.28 -12.01 1.69
CA ALA A 89 4.36 -11.21 1.12
C ALA A 89 4.47 -9.90 1.89
N SER A 90 5.67 -9.33 1.92
CA SER A 90 5.91 -7.99 2.46
C SER A 90 5.53 -6.90 1.47
N ASN A 91 5.32 -7.23 0.19
CA ASN A 91 4.70 -6.32 -0.78
C ASN A 91 3.18 -6.61 -0.85
N PRO A 92 2.30 -5.67 -0.44
CA PRO A 92 0.86 -5.86 -0.52
C PRO A 92 0.34 -6.18 -1.92
N GLN A 93 0.94 -5.61 -2.99
CA GLN A 93 0.52 -5.91 -4.37
C GLN A 93 0.70 -7.40 -4.69
N VAL A 94 1.88 -7.95 -4.39
CA VAL A 94 2.20 -9.38 -4.61
C VAL A 94 1.29 -10.27 -3.78
N MET A 95 1.05 -9.90 -2.51
CA MET A 95 0.15 -10.65 -1.62
C MET A 95 -1.27 -10.74 -2.21
N VAL A 96 -1.86 -9.60 -2.57
CA VAL A 96 -3.24 -9.54 -3.10
C VAL A 96 -3.36 -10.36 -4.38
N GLN A 97 -2.41 -10.21 -5.32
CA GLN A 97 -2.37 -10.98 -6.56
C GLN A 97 -2.27 -12.49 -6.30
N ALA A 98 -1.42 -12.90 -5.35
CA ALA A 98 -1.25 -14.31 -5.01
C ALA A 98 -2.51 -14.94 -4.43
N TYR A 99 -3.26 -14.25 -3.56
CA TYR A 99 -4.54 -14.78 -3.05
C TYR A 99 -5.60 -14.90 -4.15
N ARG A 100 -5.75 -13.86 -4.99
CA ARG A 100 -6.70 -13.89 -6.10
C ARG A 100 -6.38 -15.02 -7.07
N LEU A 101 -5.10 -15.19 -7.41
CA LEU A 101 -4.63 -16.26 -8.30
C LEU A 101 -4.79 -17.65 -7.67
N LEU A 102 -4.56 -17.77 -6.36
CA LEU A 102 -4.78 -19.02 -5.62
C LEU A 102 -6.24 -19.47 -5.73
N ILE A 103 -7.20 -18.56 -5.54
CA ILE A 103 -8.64 -18.87 -5.66
C ILE A 103 -8.95 -19.37 -7.06
N ARG A 104 -8.52 -18.64 -8.10
CA ARG A 104 -8.71 -19.07 -9.49
C ARG A 104 -8.13 -20.48 -9.74
N LYS A 105 -6.93 -20.76 -9.23
CA LYS A 105 -6.30 -22.08 -9.39
C LYS A 105 -7.03 -23.18 -8.63
N MET A 106 -7.51 -22.88 -7.43
CA MET A 106 -8.36 -23.81 -6.68
C MET A 106 -9.65 -24.11 -7.44
N GLU A 107 -10.31 -23.11 -8.03
CA GLU A 107 -11.50 -23.31 -8.86
C GLU A 107 -11.19 -24.18 -10.10
N GLU A 108 -10.08 -23.90 -10.80
CA GLU A 108 -9.60 -24.70 -11.95
C GLU A 108 -9.35 -26.17 -11.58
N GLU A 109 -8.92 -26.45 -10.34
CA GLU A 109 -8.67 -27.80 -9.80
C GLU A 109 -9.81 -28.36 -8.93
N ASN A 110 -10.97 -27.69 -8.90
CA ASN A 110 -12.16 -28.08 -8.12
C ASN A 110 -11.90 -28.23 -6.60
N MET A 111 -11.17 -27.26 -6.03
CA MET A 111 -10.84 -27.12 -4.61
C MET A 111 -11.43 -25.83 -4.03
N ASN A 112 -11.65 -25.78 -2.71
CA ASN A 112 -12.29 -24.63 -2.04
C ASN A 112 -11.88 -24.49 -0.56
N TYR A 113 -10.58 -24.30 -0.31
CA TYR A 113 -10.04 -24.24 1.06
C TYR A 113 -10.09 -22.83 1.68
N PRO A 114 -10.29 -22.72 3.00
CA PRO A 114 -10.27 -21.44 3.70
C PRO A 114 -8.91 -20.76 3.67
N LEU A 115 -8.92 -19.43 3.70
CA LEU A 115 -7.78 -18.54 3.51
C LEU A 115 -7.45 -17.77 4.80
N HIS A 116 -6.20 -17.89 5.23
CA HIS A 116 -5.64 -17.12 6.33
C HIS A 116 -4.86 -15.91 5.82
N LEU A 117 -5.44 -14.72 5.96
CA LEU A 117 -4.87 -13.47 5.50
C LEU A 117 -3.81 -12.94 6.48
N GLY A 118 -2.74 -12.36 5.92
CA GLY A 118 -1.79 -11.57 6.67
C GLY A 118 -0.62 -11.09 5.81
N VAL A 119 -0.26 -9.82 5.98
CA VAL A 119 0.97 -9.25 5.43
C VAL A 119 2.13 -9.69 6.32
N THR A 120 3.24 -10.16 5.73
CA THR A 120 4.47 -10.43 6.52
C THR A 120 5.32 -9.17 6.61
N GLU A 121 6.03 -9.00 7.73
CA GLU A 121 6.92 -7.86 7.97
C GLU A 121 6.26 -6.51 7.63
N ALA A 122 5.08 -6.26 8.19
CA ALA A 122 4.38 -5.01 7.93
C ALA A 122 5.18 -3.78 8.45
N GLY A 123 6.07 -4.00 9.41
CA GLY A 123 6.77 -2.96 10.16
C GLY A 123 6.06 -2.69 11.48
N ASP A 124 6.35 -1.56 12.09
CA ASP A 124 5.78 -1.13 13.36
C ASP A 124 4.94 0.14 13.22
N GLY A 125 4.15 0.45 14.25
CA GLY A 125 3.48 1.73 14.36
C GLY A 125 2.46 2.00 13.25
N GLU A 126 2.41 3.24 12.78
CA GLU A 126 1.49 3.68 11.73
C GLU A 126 1.73 2.94 10.41
N ASP A 127 2.98 2.76 9.99
CA ASP A 127 3.33 2.13 8.72
C ASP A 127 2.87 0.66 8.68
N GLY A 128 3.11 -0.09 9.77
CA GLY A 128 2.66 -1.47 9.89
C GLY A 128 1.14 -1.63 9.83
N ARG A 129 0.41 -0.70 10.45
CA ARG A 129 -1.07 -0.68 10.44
C ARG A 129 -1.62 -0.32 9.05
N ILE A 130 -1.06 0.71 8.40
CA ILE A 130 -1.43 1.09 7.03
C ILE A 130 -1.16 -0.05 6.06
N LYS A 131 0.05 -0.61 6.07
CA LYS A 131 0.46 -1.69 5.16
C LYS A 131 -0.39 -2.94 5.34
N SER A 132 -0.72 -3.28 6.58
CA SER A 132 -1.64 -4.39 6.90
C SER A 132 -3.06 -4.12 6.40
N ALA A 133 -3.59 -2.91 6.59
CA ALA A 133 -4.91 -2.52 6.10
C ALA A 133 -4.98 -2.49 4.57
N VAL A 134 -3.93 -2.00 3.89
CA VAL A 134 -3.82 -2.05 2.43
C VAL A 134 -3.87 -3.49 1.93
N GLY A 135 -3.06 -4.41 2.48
CA GLY A 135 -3.05 -5.80 2.00
C GLY A 135 -4.29 -6.62 2.39
N ILE A 136 -4.62 -6.65 3.69
CA ILE A 136 -5.73 -7.45 4.22
C ILE A 136 -7.07 -6.82 3.85
N GLY A 137 -7.20 -5.50 4.00
CA GLY A 137 -8.44 -4.78 3.72
C GLY A 137 -8.88 -4.92 2.26
N THR A 138 -7.94 -4.84 1.30
CA THR A 138 -8.23 -5.07 -0.13
C THR A 138 -8.89 -6.42 -0.38
N LEU A 139 -8.36 -7.50 0.23
CA LEU A 139 -8.92 -8.83 0.05
C LEU A 139 -10.28 -8.98 0.74
N LEU A 140 -10.45 -8.42 1.94
CA LEU A 140 -11.74 -8.44 2.63
C LEU A 140 -12.83 -7.66 1.88
N GLU A 141 -12.45 -6.56 1.22
CA GLU A 141 -13.36 -5.83 0.33
C GLU A 141 -13.75 -6.70 -0.88
N ASP A 142 -12.84 -7.52 -1.41
CA ASP A 142 -13.11 -8.51 -2.46
C ASP A 142 -13.95 -9.72 -1.95
N GLY A 143 -14.25 -9.79 -0.65
CA GLY A 143 -14.95 -10.93 -0.02
C GLY A 143 -14.06 -12.14 0.22
N ILE A 144 -12.74 -11.94 0.22
CA ILE A 144 -11.72 -12.99 0.37
C ILE A 144 -11.19 -12.96 1.81
N GLY A 145 -11.19 -14.11 2.48
CA GLY A 145 -10.51 -14.33 3.77
C GLY A 145 -11.41 -14.89 4.88
N ASP A 146 -10.93 -15.92 5.55
CA ASP A 146 -11.68 -16.66 6.59
C ASP A 146 -11.09 -16.44 8.00
N THR A 147 -9.80 -16.12 8.07
CA THR A 147 -9.10 -15.75 9.31
C THR A 147 -8.01 -14.74 9.00
N ILE A 148 -7.72 -13.86 9.96
CA ILE A 148 -6.79 -12.74 9.79
C ILE A 148 -5.72 -12.81 10.87
N ARG A 149 -4.48 -12.54 10.48
CA ARG A 149 -3.42 -12.12 11.42
C ARG A 149 -2.71 -10.88 10.87
N VAL A 150 -2.68 -9.83 11.67
CA VAL A 150 -1.81 -8.66 11.47
C VAL A 150 -0.45 -9.01 12.06
N SER A 151 0.66 -8.66 11.39
CA SER A 151 2.02 -8.99 11.86
C SER A 151 2.84 -7.72 12.04
N LEU A 152 2.85 -7.21 13.28
CA LEU A 152 3.54 -5.97 13.66
C LEU A 152 4.89 -6.29 14.31
N THR A 153 5.85 -5.39 14.16
CA THR A 153 7.09 -5.38 14.97
C THR A 153 6.84 -4.66 16.29
N GLU A 154 5.82 -5.12 17.02
CA GLU A 154 5.36 -4.63 18.33
C GLU A 154 5.01 -5.85 19.20
N GLU A 155 4.65 -5.64 20.46
CA GLU A 155 4.17 -6.74 21.32
C GLU A 155 2.89 -7.38 20.74
N PRO A 156 2.72 -8.72 20.85
CA PRO A 156 1.64 -9.44 20.17
C PRO A 156 0.22 -8.95 20.51
N GLU A 157 -0.01 -8.40 21.71
CA GLU A 157 -1.30 -7.82 22.11
C GLU A 157 -1.75 -6.66 21.23
N TYR A 158 -0.85 -6.01 20.51
CA TYR A 158 -1.18 -4.94 19.57
C TYR A 158 -1.61 -5.46 18.19
N GLU A 159 -1.34 -6.72 17.84
CA GLU A 159 -1.76 -7.32 16.56
C GLU A 159 -3.29 -7.52 16.51
N ALA A 160 -3.87 -8.08 17.58
CA ALA A 160 -5.27 -8.52 17.60
C ALA A 160 -6.29 -7.37 17.48
N PRO A 161 -6.15 -6.21 18.16
CA PRO A 161 -7.06 -5.08 18.01
C PRO A 161 -7.16 -4.60 16.56
N VAL A 162 -6.04 -4.55 15.83
CA VAL A 162 -6.02 -4.13 14.43
C VAL A 162 -6.80 -5.12 13.55
N ALA A 163 -6.57 -6.43 13.73
CA ALA A 163 -7.30 -7.47 13.00
C ALA A 163 -8.81 -7.41 13.28
N ILE A 164 -9.19 -7.19 14.54
CA ILE A 164 -10.59 -7.04 14.97
C ILE A 164 -11.23 -5.81 14.31
N SER A 165 -10.54 -4.66 14.29
CA SER A 165 -11.07 -3.44 13.67
C SER A 165 -11.27 -3.59 12.17
N LEU A 166 -10.36 -4.28 11.47
CA LEU A 166 -10.51 -4.60 10.04
C LEU A 166 -11.71 -5.53 9.78
N ALA A 167 -11.87 -6.58 10.59
CA ALA A 167 -13.01 -7.50 10.45
C ALA A 167 -14.34 -6.83 10.80
N ASN A 168 -14.38 -6.03 11.87
CA ASN A 168 -15.59 -5.36 12.36
C ASN A 168 -16.14 -4.33 11.38
N ARG A 169 -15.32 -3.79 10.47
CA ARG A 169 -15.73 -2.87 9.40
C ARG A 169 -16.93 -3.40 8.61
N TYR A 170 -17.02 -4.72 8.43
CA TYR A 170 -18.02 -5.35 7.57
C TYR A 170 -19.30 -5.78 8.28
N LYS A 171 -19.42 -5.56 9.59
CA LYS A 171 -20.65 -5.87 10.35
C LYS A 171 -21.86 -5.09 9.85
N GLU A 172 -21.66 -3.84 9.46
CA GLU A 172 -22.71 -2.94 8.96
C GLU A 172 -22.80 -2.92 7.42
N ARG A 173 -22.01 -3.75 6.71
CA ARG A 173 -21.92 -3.77 5.24
C ARG A 173 -23.29 -3.93 4.56
N PRO A 174 -24.24 -4.76 5.02
CA PRO A 174 -25.51 -4.98 4.30
C PRO A 174 -26.36 -3.73 4.03
N ASN A 175 -26.12 -2.62 4.73
CA ASN A 175 -26.95 -1.41 4.66
C ASN A 175 -26.46 -0.37 3.62
N HIS A 176 -25.70 -0.79 2.60
CA HIS A 176 -25.16 0.13 1.58
C HIS A 176 -26.11 0.33 0.37
N LYS A 177 -25.94 1.44 -0.37
CA LYS A 177 -26.70 1.65 -1.62
C LYS A 177 -26.25 0.65 -2.68
N GLU A 178 -27.19 0.12 -3.46
CA GLU A 178 -26.89 -0.85 -4.52
C GLU A 178 -25.84 -0.31 -5.51
N ILE A 179 -24.86 -1.15 -5.83
CA ILE A 179 -23.81 -0.83 -6.81
C ILE A 179 -24.12 -1.62 -8.07
N ILE A 180 -24.21 -0.91 -9.20
CA ILE A 180 -24.57 -1.51 -10.49
C ILE A 180 -23.54 -2.59 -10.86
N PRO A 181 -23.98 -3.83 -11.17
CA PRO A 181 -23.07 -4.91 -11.53
C PRO A 181 -22.32 -4.63 -12.85
N ILE A 182 -21.26 -5.41 -13.08
CA ILE A 182 -20.50 -5.41 -14.34
C ILE A 182 -20.72 -6.74 -15.06
N GLU A 183 -20.75 -6.72 -16.39
CA GLU A 183 -20.80 -7.95 -17.20
C GLU A 183 -19.40 -8.59 -17.31
N SER A 184 -18.37 -7.76 -17.52
CA SER A 184 -16.98 -8.18 -17.62
C SER A 184 -16.05 -7.14 -16.98
N SER A 185 -15.04 -7.59 -16.25
CA SER A 185 -14.00 -6.70 -15.71
C SER A 185 -12.94 -6.40 -16.79
N PRO A 186 -12.67 -5.12 -17.12
CA PRO A 186 -11.54 -4.74 -17.97
C PRO A 186 -10.21 -4.72 -17.21
N ILE A 187 -10.22 -4.97 -15.91
CA ILE A 187 -9.05 -4.98 -15.04
C ILE A 187 -8.64 -6.45 -14.83
N ASP A 188 -7.38 -6.76 -15.08
CA ASP A 188 -6.79 -8.04 -14.69
C ASP A 188 -6.50 -8.04 -13.19
N PRO A 189 -7.21 -8.83 -12.37
CA PRO A 189 -7.06 -8.81 -10.92
C PRO A 189 -5.78 -9.51 -10.44
N PHE A 190 -5.06 -10.22 -11.33
CA PHE A 190 -3.88 -11.02 -11.02
C PHE A 190 -2.56 -10.30 -11.30
N VAL A 191 -2.60 -9.15 -12.00
CA VAL A 191 -1.42 -8.38 -12.40
C VAL A 191 -1.64 -6.90 -12.16
N TYR A 192 -0.64 -6.22 -11.58
CA TYR A 192 -0.67 -4.78 -11.41
C TYR A 192 -0.51 -4.10 -12.76
N THR A 193 -1.55 -3.37 -13.19
CA THR A 193 -1.47 -2.49 -14.35
C THR A 193 -2.05 -1.14 -13.95
N ARG A 194 -1.23 -0.09 -14.02
CA ARG A 194 -1.72 1.26 -13.80
C ARG A 194 -2.68 1.64 -14.91
N ARG A 195 -3.85 2.18 -14.56
CA ARG A 195 -4.80 2.76 -15.52
C ARG A 195 -4.10 3.82 -16.36
N GLU A 196 -4.26 3.72 -17.67
CA GLU A 196 -3.71 4.71 -18.60
C GLU A 196 -4.47 6.04 -18.49
N THR A 197 -3.72 7.12 -18.28
CA THR A 197 -4.23 8.50 -18.28
C THR A 197 -3.31 9.42 -19.06
N PHE A 198 -3.82 10.54 -19.59
CA PHE A 198 -2.95 11.63 -20.04
C PHE A 198 -2.55 12.50 -18.84
N GLU A 199 -1.48 13.27 -18.97
CA GLU A 199 -1.05 14.19 -17.92
C GLU A 199 -1.77 15.54 -18.02
N VAL A 200 -2.24 16.05 -16.88
CA VAL A 200 -2.77 17.42 -16.73
C VAL A 200 -1.98 18.13 -15.63
N ALA A 201 -1.11 19.07 -16.02
CA ALA A 201 -0.31 19.88 -15.10
C ALA A 201 0.43 19.07 -14.00
N GLY A 202 1.04 17.95 -14.37
CA GLY A 202 1.74 17.07 -13.44
C GLY A 202 0.87 16.05 -12.70
N ILE A 203 -0.39 15.84 -13.10
CA ILE A 203 -1.30 14.84 -12.54
C ILE A 203 -1.67 13.82 -13.64
N GLY A 204 -1.54 12.53 -13.35
CA GLY A 204 -1.78 11.46 -14.33
C GLY A 204 -0.59 11.17 -15.24
N GLY A 205 -0.81 10.40 -16.30
CA GLY A 205 0.26 9.93 -17.17
C GLY A 205 1.29 9.10 -16.40
N GLY A 206 2.57 9.39 -16.61
CA GLY A 206 3.67 8.73 -15.91
C GLY A 206 3.96 9.26 -14.50
N THR A 207 3.23 10.27 -14.02
CA THR A 207 3.53 10.95 -12.75
C THR A 207 3.06 10.15 -11.53
N VAL A 208 3.75 10.26 -10.39
CA VAL A 208 3.30 9.60 -9.15
C VAL A 208 1.97 10.18 -8.64
N PRO A 209 1.12 9.39 -7.94
CA PRO A 209 -0.12 9.90 -7.39
C PRO A 209 0.07 11.08 -6.44
N LYS A 210 -0.90 12.00 -6.48
CA LYS A 210 -0.90 13.28 -5.76
C LYS A 210 -1.61 13.21 -4.43
N VAL A 211 -1.14 13.97 -3.44
CA VAL A 211 -1.82 14.13 -2.16
C VAL A 211 -2.48 15.51 -2.13
N LEU A 212 -3.80 15.53 -1.93
CA LEU A 212 -4.62 16.74 -1.78
C LEU A 212 -5.14 16.85 -0.35
N ILE A 213 -4.86 17.98 0.29
CA ILE A 213 -5.25 18.26 1.68
C ILE A 213 -6.33 19.35 1.74
N ASP A 214 -7.35 19.12 2.55
CA ASP A 214 -8.44 20.07 2.78
C ASP A 214 -8.09 21.04 3.92
N LEU A 215 -7.85 22.30 3.56
CA LEU A 215 -7.62 23.39 4.49
C LEU A 215 -8.77 24.40 4.47
N SER A 216 -9.92 24.07 3.87
CA SER A 216 -11.08 24.97 3.78
C SER A 216 -11.67 25.35 5.14
N LYS A 217 -11.43 24.53 6.17
CA LYS A 217 -11.83 24.78 7.56
C LYS A 217 -10.65 25.05 8.49
N THR A 218 -9.43 25.14 7.95
CA THR A 218 -8.21 25.39 8.73
C THR A 218 -7.73 26.82 8.44
N PRO A 219 -7.66 27.71 9.44
CA PRO A 219 -7.16 29.05 9.22
C PRO A 219 -5.67 29.02 8.84
N ILE A 220 -5.30 29.74 7.78
CA ILE A 220 -3.92 29.91 7.33
C ILE A 220 -3.62 31.41 7.33
N GLU A 221 -2.88 31.85 8.33
CA GLU A 221 -2.52 33.27 8.49
C GLU A 221 -1.07 33.54 8.06
N ASP A 222 -0.16 32.57 8.25
CA ASP A 222 1.25 32.72 7.96
C ASP A 222 1.88 31.46 7.32
N PRO A 223 3.03 31.60 6.62
CA PRO A 223 3.71 30.49 5.94
C PRO A 223 4.03 29.27 6.82
N ALA A 224 4.23 29.43 8.12
CA ALA A 224 4.56 28.33 9.02
C ALA A 224 3.38 27.35 9.21
N ALA A 225 2.15 27.78 8.91
CA ALA A 225 0.99 26.89 8.88
C ALA A 225 1.14 25.75 7.85
N LEU A 226 2.00 25.91 6.83
CA LEU A 226 2.26 24.85 5.84
C LEU A 226 3.32 23.82 6.27
N LYS A 227 3.95 24.02 7.43
CA LYS A 227 5.02 23.15 7.94
C LYS A 227 4.57 21.71 8.17
N SER A 228 3.38 21.51 8.73
CA SER A 228 2.79 20.17 8.95
C SER A 228 2.45 19.44 7.64
N PHE A 229 2.40 20.16 6.52
CA PHE A 229 2.15 19.63 5.18
C PHE A 229 3.41 19.53 4.33
N GLY A 230 4.59 19.65 4.96
CA GLY A 230 5.90 19.40 4.35
C GLY A 230 6.60 20.62 3.75
N TYR A 231 6.12 21.83 4.04
CA TYR A 231 6.70 23.08 3.55
C TYR A 231 7.33 23.90 4.67
N ASN A 232 8.66 24.01 4.66
CA ASN A 232 9.39 24.89 5.58
C ASN A 232 9.71 26.21 4.88
N TYR A 233 9.30 27.33 5.46
CA TYR A 233 9.58 28.66 4.96
C TYR A 233 10.74 29.29 5.74
N GLU A 234 11.72 29.86 5.03
CA GLU A 234 12.84 30.61 5.61
C GLU A 234 12.66 32.10 5.34
N PRO A 235 12.25 32.91 6.34
CA PRO A 235 11.92 34.32 6.13
C PRO A 235 13.10 35.20 5.70
N VAL A 236 14.33 34.80 6.05
CA VAL A 236 15.54 35.60 5.77
C VAL A 236 15.90 35.54 4.27
N THR A 237 15.71 34.38 3.65
CA THR A 237 16.09 34.15 2.25
C THR A 237 14.88 34.17 1.30
N ASP A 238 13.66 34.26 1.84
CA ASP A 238 12.39 34.17 1.11
C ASP A 238 12.31 32.88 0.27
N LYS A 239 12.66 31.74 0.91
CA LYS A 239 12.72 30.43 0.26
C LYS A 239 11.90 29.38 0.97
N TRP A 240 11.37 28.47 0.16
CA TRP A 240 10.67 27.27 0.61
C TRP A 240 11.57 26.04 0.48
N TYR A 241 11.63 25.25 1.55
CA TYR A 241 12.28 23.95 1.59
C TYR A 241 11.23 22.87 1.79
N LEU A 242 11.13 21.96 0.83
CA LEU A 242 10.15 20.88 0.82
C LEU A 242 10.77 19.62 1.40
N ASN A 243 10.02 18.91 2.25
CA ASN A 243 10.34 17.53 2.57
C ASN A 243 9.64 16.55 1.60
N ASP A 244 9.99 15.27 1.66
CA ASP A 244 9.43 14.26 0.76
C ASP A 244 7.93 13.95 0.97
N GLN A 245 7.35 14.46 2.07
CA GLN A 245 5.93 14.38 2.39
C GLN A 245 5.20 15.72 2.18
N ALA A 246 5.79 16.63 1.38
CA ALA A 246 5.11 17.83 0.93
C ALA A 246 3.90 17.46 0.07
N CYS A 247 2.69 17.83 0.51
CA CYS A 247 1.47 17.58 -0.26
C CYS A 247 1.54 18.29 -1.62
N ASP A 248 0.84 17.82 -2.64
CA ASP A 248 0.95 18.42 -3.98
C ASP A 248 -0.12 19.51 -4.21
N LEU A 249 -1.25 19.38 -3.52
CA LEU A 249 -2.45 20.17 -3.71
C LEU A 249 -3.03 20.54 -2.34
N ILE A 250 -3.50 21.78 -2.19
CA ILE A 250 -4.36 22.18 -1.06
C ILE A 250 -5.69 22.73 -1.57
N TYR A 251 -6.76 22.43 -0.85
CA TYR A 251 -8.08 22.99 -1.09
C TYR A 251 -8.43 24.01 0.01
N LEU A 252 -8.72 25.25 -0.38
CA LEU A 252 -9.06 26.35 0.53
C LEU A 252 -10.55 26.70 0.54
N GLY A 253 -11.34 26.12 -0.37
CA GLY A 253 -12.75 26.47 -0.55
C GLY A 253 -12.92 27.97 -0.79
N LYS A 254 -13.47 28.67 0.21
CA LYS A 254 -13.73 30.12 0.15
C LYS A 254 -12.62 31.00 0.74
N ASN A 255 -11.65 30.39 1.42
CA ASN A 255 -10.55 31.13 2.02
C ASN A 255 -9.51 31.49 0.96
N GLU A 256 -8.74 32.55 1.17
CA GLU A 256 -7.62 32.94 0.32
C GLU A 256 -6.29 32.71 1.02
N LEU A 257 -5.26 32.38 0.26
CA LEU A 257 -3.90 32.28 0.79
C LEU A 257 -3.31 33.70 0.93
N PRO A 258 -2.90 34.13 2.15
CA PRO A 258 -2.44 35.50 2.38
C PRO A 258 -1.03 35.78 1.83
N PHE A 259 -0.35 34.76 1.31
CA PHE A 259 0.99 34.82 0.73
C PHE A 259 1.03 34.02 -0.57
N ASP A 260 2.12 34.15 -1.33
CA ASP A 260 2.29 33.39 -2.57
C ASP A 260 2.64 31.93 -2.27
N ALA A 261 1.91 31.03 -2.93
CA ALA A 261 2.10 29.60 -2.75
C ALA A 261 3.49 29.16 -3.26
N PRO A 262 4.11 28.16 -2.62
CA PRO A 262 5.29 27.51 -3.17
C PRO A 262 5.03 27.02 -4.60
N ASN A 263 6.00 27.15 -5.52
CA ASN A 263 5.82 26.80 -6.94
C ASN A 263 5.29 25.39 -7.21
N ASN A 264 5.60 24.43 -6.33
CA ASN A 264 5.19 23.03 -6.47
C ASN A 264 3.81 22.75 -5.84
N LEU A 265 3.24 23.70 -5.10
CA LEU A 265 1.94 23.57 -4.45
C LEU A 265 0.86 24.19 -5.32
N LYS A 266 -0.13 23.40 -5.75
CA LYS A 266 -1.31 23.97 -6.42
C LYS A 266 -2.40 24.24 -5.40
N VAL A 267 -2.97 25.44 -5.47
CA VAL A 267 -4.06 25.87 -4.59
C VAL A 267 -5.38 25.76 -5.33
N ILE A 268 -6.39 25.16 -4.68
CA ILE A 268 -7.71 24.89 -5.24
C ILE A 268 -8.75 25.67 -4.45
N TYR A 269 -9.66 26.35 -5.16
CA TYR A 269 -10.74 27.15 -4.58
C TYR A 269 -12.11 26.67 -5.06
N ASP A 270 -13.15 27.02 -4.30
CA ASP A 270 -14.52 26.96 -4.80
C ASP A 270 -14.63 27.77 -6.10
N TYR A 271 -15.41 27.28 -7.07
CA TYR A 271 -15.50 27.91 -8.39
C TYR A 271 -15.86 29.41 -8.34
N ASP A 272 -16.88 29.76 -7.54
CA ASP A 272 -17.34 31.14 -7.40
C ASP A 272 -16.26 32.05 -6.78
N ASN A 273 -15.48 31.51 -5.83
CA ASN A 273 -14.36 32.23 -5.22
C ASN A 273 -13.21 32.41 -6.20
N TRP A 274 -12.88 31.37 -6.99
CA TRP A 274 -11.85 31.46 -8.03
C TRP A 274 -12.19 32.55 -9.07
N LEU A 275 -13.46 32.67 -9.47
CA LEU A 275 -13.91 33.73 -10.39
C LEU A 275 -13.72 35.14 -9.82
N GLY A 276 -13.81 35.28 -8.50
CA GLY A 276 -13.64 36.54 -7.78
C GLY A 276 -12.19 36.93 -7.51
N LEU A 277 -11.22 36.04 -7.75
CA LEU A 277 -9.80 36.34 -7.51
C LEU A 277 -9.33 37.50 -8.39
N THR A 278 -8.52 38.37 -7.80
CA THR A 278 -7.83 39.46 -8.51
C THR A 278 -6.90 38.93 -9.60
N ASP A 279 -6.28 37.77 -9.35
CA ASP A 279 -5.49 37.02 -10.30
C ASP A 279 -5.84 35.52 -10.25
N THR A 280 -6.47 35.05 -11.31
CA THR A 280 -6.85 33.63 -11.46
C THR A 280 -5.65 32.69 -11.62
N ALA A 281 -4.43 33.19 -11.81
CA ALA A 281 -3.22 32.37 -11.81
C ALA A 281 -2.78 31.92 -10.41
N ARG A 282 -3.31 32.53 -9.34
CA ARG A 282 -3.01 32.16 -7.93
C ARG A 282 -3.62 30.83 -7.48
N GLY A 283 -4.41 30.17 -8.33
CA GLY A 283 -4.90 28.82 -8.08
C GLY A 283 -5.89 28.35 -9.13
N PHE A 284 -6.61 27.29 -8.81
CA PHE A 284 -7.42 26.54 -9.76
C PHE A 284 -8.84 26.29 -9.24
N PRO A 285 -9.84 26.24 -10.13
CA PRO A 285 -11.22 26.04 -9.74
C PRO A 285 -11.54 24.57 -9.45
N LEU A 286 -12.32 24.33 -8.40
CA LEU A 286 -13.12 23.11 -8.20
C LEU A 286 -14.55 23.38 -8.67
N LEU A 287 -14.97 22.70 -9.73
CA LEU A 287 -16.28 22.82 -10.37
C LEU A 287 -17.16 21.60 -10.08
N THR A 288 -18.47 21.81 -10.15
CA THR A 288 -19.46 20.74 -10.32
C THR A 288 -19.79 20.57 -11.81
N LEU A 289 -20.45 19.45 -12.18
CA LEU A 289 -21.01 19.30 -13.53
C LEU A 289 -21.97 20.44 -13.89
N ASN A 290 -22.74 20.94 -12.93
CA ASN A 290 -23.69 22.04 -13.17
C ASN A 290 -22.99 23.36 -13.50
N ASP A 291 -21.79 23.60 -12.98
CA ASP A 291 -21.02 24.81 -13.29
C ASP A 291 -20.50 24.80 -14.72
N LEU A 292 -20.17 23.62 -15.25
CA LEU A 292 -19.77 23.41 -16.63
C LEU A 292 -20.94 23.63 -17.61
N LYS A 293 -22.16 23.21 -17.26
CA LYS A 293 -23.38 23.43 -18.07
C LYS A 293 -23.65 24.92 -18.31
N LYS A 294 -23.23 25.79 -17.39
CA LYS A 294 -23.45 27.25 -17.47
C LYS A 294 -22.48 27.97 -18.43
N LYS A 295 -21.55 27.25 -19.10
CA LYS A 295 -20.56 27.80 -20.06
C LYS A 295 -19.74 28.97 -19.52
N SER A 296 -19.32 28.83 -18.26
CA SER A 296 -18.62 29.87 -17.51
C SER A 296 -17.10 29.84 -17.76
N LYS A 297 -16.37 30.88 -17.34
CA LYS A 297 -14.91 30.99 -17.51
C LYS A 297 -14.19 29.79 -16.86
N LEU A 298 -13.29 29.15 -17.61
CA LEU A 298 -12.45 28.04 -17.13
C LEU A 298 -10.99 28.47 -17.04
N SER A 299 -10.20 27.75 -16.23
CA SER A 299 -8.74 27.86 -16.25
C SER A 299 -8.19 27.22 -17.52
N PHE A 300 -7.18 27.84 -18.13
CA PHE A 300 -6.48 27.29 -19.29
C PHE A 300 -5.51 26.16 -18.93
N ILE A 301 -5.14 26.04 -17.65
CA ILE A 301 -4.12 25.08 -17.19
C ILE A 301 -4.77 23.80 -16.66
N ILE A 302 -5.64 23.94 -15.65
CA ILE A 302 -6.28 22.80 -14.99
C ILE A 302 -7.59 23.24 -14.34
N ASN A 303 -8.60 22.39 -14.44
CA ASN A 303 -9.92 22.51 -13.86
C ASN A 303 -10.22 21.20 -13.12
N PHE A 304 -10.49 21.29 -11.83
CA PHE A 304 -10.93 20.14 -11.05
C PHE A 304 -12.43 20.00 -11.15
N VAL A 305 -12.94 18.82 -11.47
CA VAL A 305 -14.38 18.60 -11.62
C VAL A 305 -14.81 17.48 -10.68
N GLN A 306 -15.66 17.80 -9.71
CA GLN A 306 -16.20 16.80 -8.79
C GLN A 306 -17.26 15.96 -9.50
N VAL A 307 -17.08 14.64 -9.43
CA VAL A 307 -17.97 13.66 -10.07
C VAL A 307 -18.20 12.45 -9.15
N SER A 308 -19.38 11.87 -9.26
CA SER A 308 -19.79 10.60 -8.67
C SER A 308 -19.99 9.55 -9.76
N ILE A 309 -20.30 8.31 -9.38
CA ILE A 309 -20.61 7.28 -10.38
C ILE A 309 -21.85 7.63 -11.22
N SER A 310 -22.88 8.23 -10.62
CA SER A 310 -24.10 8.63 -11.35
C SER A 310 -23.81 9.70 -12.40
N ASP A 311 -22.87 10.59 -12.11
CA ASP A 311 -22.46 11.65 -13.03
C ASP A 311 -21.83 11.09 -14.30
N LEU A 312 -21.21 9.91 -14.26
CA LEU A 312 -20.68 9.26 -15.46
C LEU A 312 -21.80 8.93 -16.48
N PHE A 313 -23.01 8.69 -16.01
CA PHE A 313 -24.15 8.35 -16.85
C PHE A 313 -25.00 9.57 -17.25
N ASP A 314 -24.67 10.78 -16.76
CA ASP A 314 -25.29 12.02 -17.23
C ASP A 314 -24.81 12.34 -18.66
N GLU A 315 -25.72 12.75 -19.54
CA GLU A 315 -25.41 13.09 -20.94
C GLU A 315 -24.31 14.16 -21.05
N THR A 316 -24.31 15.12 -20.13
CA THR A 316 -23.34 16.24 -20.09
C THR A 316 -21.92 15.79 -19.75
N PHE A 317 -21.75 14.63 -19.11
CA PHE A 317 -20.42 14.07 -18.89
C PHE A 317 -19.70 13.77 -20.22
N SER A 318 -20.46 13.46 -21.28
CA SER A 318 -19.91 13.22 -22.61
C SER A 318 -19.23 14.45 -23.22
N GLU A 319 -19.55 15.66 -22.74
CA GLU A 319 -18.93 16.90 -23.22
C GLU A 319 -17.55 17.15 -22.58
N ILE A 320 -17.29 16.58 -21.40
CA ILE A 320 -16.06 16.83 -20.64
C ILE A 320 -15.08 15.67 -20.61
N LYS A 321 -15.52 14.47 -21.01
CA LYS A 321 -14.63 13.31 -21.12
C LYS A 321 -13.47 13.62 -22.06
N ASN A 322 -12.27 13.21 -21.66
CA ASN A 322 -11.01 13.41 -22.36
C ASN A 322 -10.63 14.87 -22.64
N SER A 323 -11.24 15.84 -21.95
CA SER A 323 -10.78 17.23 -22.00
C SER A 323 -9.39 17.37 -21.38
N PRO A 324 -8.40 17.95 -22.09
CA PRO A 324 -6.98 17.93 -21.70
C PRO A 324 -6.64 18.81 -20.49
N ALA A 325 -7.59 19.63 -20.03
CA ALA A 325 -7.43 20.51 -18.85
C ALA A 325 -8.30 20.07 -17.67
N ILE A 326 -8.89 18.88 -17.70
CA ILE A 326 -9.79 18.40 -16.64
C ILE A 326 -9.16 17.24 -15.85
N VAL A 327 -9.16 17.40 -14.54
CA VAL A 327 -8.89 16.35 -13.56
C VAL A 327 -10.16 16.07 -12.78
N PHE A 328 -10.57 14.81 -12.70
CA PHE A 328 -11.76 14.43 -11.95
C PHE A 328 -11.45 14.24 -10.47
N ILE A 329 -12.31 14.78 -9.61
CA ILE A 329 -12.36 14.44 -8.18
C ILE A 329 -13.50 13.43 -8.00
N LEU A 330 -13.16 12.15 -7.93
CA LEU A 330 -14.15 11.08 -7.80
C LEU A 330 -14.57 10.93 -6.34
N THR A 331 -15.83 11.23 -6.05
CA THR A 331 -16.42 11.16 -4.70
C THR A 331 -17.56 10.15 -4.62
N THR A 332 -17.89 9.73 -3.41
CA THR A 332 -19.00 8.82 -3.12
C THR A 332 -19.47 9.00 -1.68
N ASP A 333 -20.79 8.95 -1.47
CA ASP A 333 -21.43 8.87 -0.15
C ASP A 333 -21.86 7.43 0.20
N ASN A 334 -21.52 6.46 -0.65
CA ASN A 334 -21.86 5.07 -0.44
C ASN A 334 -21.01 4.51 0.72
N LEU A 335 -21.67 3.77 1.61
CA LEU A 335 -21.02 3.05 2.70
C LEU A 335 -19.99 2.06 2.15
N HIS A 336 -20.32 1.39 1.05
CA HIS A 336 -19.43 0.50 0.31
C HIS A 336 -18.62 1.26 -0.76
N GLY A 337 -18.06 2.40 -0.36
CA GLY A 337 -17.48 3.36 -1.30
C GLY A 337 -16.30 2.85 -2.13
N MET A 338 -15.46 1.97 -1.59
CA MET A 338 -14.36 1.38 -2.36
C MET A 338 -14.88 0.67 -3.62
N SER A 339 -15.84 -0.25 -3.48
CA SER A 339 -16.43 -0.95 -4.61
C SER A 339 -17.19 -0.04 -5.56
N GLU A 340 -17.89 0.99 -5.06
CA GLU A 340 -18.57 1.95 -5.95
C GLU A 340 -17.56 2.77 -6.76
N GLN A 341 -16.46 3.20 -6.15
CA GLN A 341 -15.38 3.90 -6.86
C GLN A 341 -14.65 2.98 -7.83
N ARG A 342 -14.40 1.71 -7.47
CA ARG A 342 -13.85 0.71 -8.39
C ARG A 342 -14.77 0.51 -9.59
N ARG A 343 -16.10 0.45 -9.37
CA ARG A 343 -17.09 0.38 -10.44
C ARG A 343 -17.07 1.62 -11.34
N ALA A 344 -16.87 2.81 -10.78
CA ALA A 344 -16.71 4.05 -11.55
C ALA A 344 -15.44 4.01 -12.42
N PHE A 345 -14.32 3.48 -11.91
CA PHE A 345 -13.12 3.28 -12.73
C PHE A 345 -13.33 2.26 -13.85
N VAL A 346 -14.03 1.15 -13.58
CA VAL A 346 -14.41 0.18 -14.63
C VAL A 346 -15.22 0.89 -15.73
N GLU A 347 -16.19 1.73 -15.36
CA GLU A 347 -16.95 2.53 -16.33
C GLU A 347 -16.06 3.44 -17.17
N MET A 348 -15.11 4.11 -16.52
CA MET A 348 -14.16 4.99 -17.20
C MET A 348 -13.27 4.22 -18.19
N ILE A 349 -12.81 3.03 -17.82
CA ILE A 349 -11.97 2.19 -18.69
C ILE A 349 -12.78 1.70 -19.90
N LEU A 350 -13.99 1.17 -19.68
CA LEU A 350 -14.85 0.67 -20.76
C LEU A 350 -15.24 1.77 -21.76
N ARG A 351 -15.29 3.03 -21.31
CA ARG A 351 -15.63 4.20 -22.14
C ARG A 351 -14.40 4.99 -22.62
N GLU A 352 -13.20 4.43 -22.45
CA GLU A 352 -11.92 5.04 -22.87
C GLU A 352 -11.72 6.47 -22.34
N ILE A 353 -12.15 6.71 -21.11
CA ILE A 353 -11.95 7.98 -20.42
C ILE A 353 -10.56 7.94 -19.79
N LYS A 354 -9.66 8.78 -20.28
CA LYS A 354 -8.23 8.87 -19.92
C LYS A 354 -7.88 10.08 -19.06
N ASN A 355 -8.87 10.84 -18.57
CA ASN A 355 -8.61 11.92 -17.61
C ASN A 355 -7.96 11.37 -16.32
N PRO A 356 -7.04 12.13 -15.70
CA PRO A 356 -6.58 11.84 -14.36
C PRO A 356 -7.73 11.89 -13.34
N VAL A 357 -7.66 11.04 -12.32
CA VAL A 357 -8.69 10.96 -11.26
C VAL A 357 -8.06 11.00 -9.88
N ILE A 358 -8.47 11.93 -9.04
CA ILE A 358 -8.16 11.97 -7.61
C ILE A 358 -9.31 11.30 -6.85
N ILE A 359 -8.98 10.30 -6.04
CA ILE A 359 -9.93 9.55 -5.21
C ILE A 359 -10.26 10.38 -3.97
N LYS A 360 -11.50 10.82 -3.84
CA LYS A 360 -11.98 11.55 -2.65
C LYS A 360 -12.80 10.63 -1.75
N ARG A 361 -12.47 10.61 -0.44
CA ARG A 361 -13.25 9.90 0.58
C ARG A 361 -13.34 10.71 1.87
N GLU A 362 -14.53 10.72 2.45
CA GLU A 362 -14.82 11.38 3.72
C GLU A 362 -15.27 10.33 4.74
N TYR A 363 -14.67 10.36 5.93
CA TYR A 363 -14.99 9.47 7.03
C TYR A 363 -15.62 10.28 8.17
N THR A 364 -16.65 9.74 8.82
CA THR A 364 -17.32 10.42 9.93
C THR A 364 -17.37 9.49 11.13
N ASN A 365 -17.37 10.06 12.33
CA ASN A 365 -17.46 9.31 13.59
C ASN A 365 -16.34 8.27 13.78
N VAL A 366 -15.12 8.58 13.30
CA VAL A 366 -13.93 7.72 13.41
C VAL A 366 -12.85 8.39 14.26
N ASP A 367 -12.11 7.61 15.02
CA ASP A 367 -10.84 8.07 15.62
C ASP A 367 -9.68 7.89 14.64
N GLU A 368 -8.47 8.31 15.04
CA GLU A 368 -7.27 8.27 14.18
C GLU A 368 -6.91 6.85 13.73
N ASP A 369 -7.06 5.85 14.60
CA ASP A 369 -6.75 4.46 14.26
C ASP A 369 -7.76 3.90 13.26
N HIS A 370 -9.06 4.13 13.47
CA HIS A 370 -10.10 3.72 12.53
C HIS A 370 -9.94 4.45 11.19
N PHE A 371 -9.70 5.76 11.19
CA PHE A 371 -9.43 6.51 9.96
C PHE A 371 -8.26 5.91 9.20
N ARG A 372 -7.13 5.64 9.88
CA ARG A 372 -5.93 5.07 9.27
C ARG A 372 -6.24 3.73 8.60
N LEU A 373 -6.90 2.81 9.31
CA LEU A 373 -7.23 1.48 8.78
C LEU A 373 -8.24 1.55 7.63
N TYR A 374 -9.28 2.37 7.78
CA TYR A 374 -10.39 2.44 6.83
C TYR A 374 -10.00 3.17 5.55
N SER A 375 -9.28 4.28 5.67
CA SER A 375 -8.76 4.99 4.51
C SER A 375 -7.71 4.20 3.75
N SER A 376 -6.87 3.45 4.46
CA SER A 376 -5.89 2.53 3.85
C SER A 376 -6.57 1.36 3.14
N THR A 377 -7.70 0.88 3.65
CA THR A 377 -8.50 -0.15 2.98
C THR A 377 -9.11 0.41 1.69
N ASP A 378 -9.81 1.54 1.76
CA ASP A 378 -10.55 2.10 0.63
C ASP A 378 -9.63 2.62 -0.47
N ALA A 379 -8.76 3.59 -0.16
CA ALA A 379 -7.87 4.18 -1.15
C ALA A 379 -6.77 3.20 -1.56
N GLY A 380 -6.27 2.40 -0.62
CA GLY A 380 -5.21 1.43 -0.90
C GLY A 380 -5.63 0.31 -1.82
N ALA A 381 -6.87 -0.19 -1.72
CA ALA A 381 -7.40 -1.21 -2.61
C ALA A 381 -7.47 -0.73 -4.06
N LEU A 382 -7.96 0.50 -4.29
CA LEU A 382 -8.01 1.10 -5.62
C LEU A 382 -6.60 1.28 -6.20
N LEU A 383 -5.66 1.79 -5.40
CA LEU A 383 -4.28 2.00 -5.82
C LEU A 383 -3.53 0.68 -6.08
N ILE A 384 -3.82 -0.40 -5.33
CA ILE A 384 -3.29 -1.75 -5.61
C ILE A 384 -3.77 -2.27 -6.97
N ASP A 385 -4.98 -1.91 -7.39
CA ASP A 385 -5.49 -2.28 -8.72
C ASP A 385 -5.01 -1.29 -9.82
N GLY A 386 -4.10 -0.36 -9.48
CA GLY A 386 -3.56 0.62 -10.40
C GLY A 386 -4.54 1.75 -10.75
N LEU A 387 -5.56 1.96 -9.91
CA LEU A 387 -6.62 2.95 -10.12
C LEU A 387 -6.36 4.21 -9.28
N GLY A 388 -6.48 5.37 -9.93
CA GLY A 388 -6.32 6.69 -9.31
C GLY A 388 -4.94 7.31 -9.51
N ASP A 389 -4.94 8.64 -9.63
CA ASP A 389 -3.78 9.51 -9.83
C ASP A 389 -3.56 10.45 -8.65
N GLY A 390 -4.32 10.27 -7.57
CA GLY A 390 -4.15 10.96 -6.31
C GLY A 390 -5.21 10.59 -5.29
N VAL A 391 -5.02 11.08 -4.06
CA VAL A 391 -5.92 10.87 -2.92
C VAL A 391 -6.28 12.20 -2.28
N TRP A 392 -7.55 12.33 -1.91
CA TRP A 392 -8.10 13.40 -1.09
C TRP A 392 -8.92 12.76 0.02
N LEU A 393 -8.34 12.67 1.21
CA LEU A 393 -8.95 12.00 2.35
C LEU A 393 -9.30 13.02 3.42
N ASN A 394 -10.45 12.84 4.07
CA ASN A 394 -10.93 13.74 5.12
C ASN A 394 -11.64 12.94 6.21
N ALA A 395 -11.54 13.38 7.47
CA ALA A 395 -12.23 12.74 8.58
C ALA A 395 -12.79 13.71 9.61
N LEU A 396 -13.99 13.39 10.10
CA LEU A 396 -14.59 14.01 11.29
C LEU A 396 -14.59 13.00 12.44
N ASP A 397 -14.13 13.44 13.61
CA ASP A 397 -14.15 12.62 14.82
C ASP A 397 -15.57 12.46 15.38
N LYS A 398 -15.71 11.73 16.49
CA LYS A 398 -17.01 11.47 17.14
C LYS A 398 -17.71 12.73 17.65
N SER A 399 -16.97 13.83 17.84
CA SER A 399 -17.51 15.14 18.23
C SER A 399 -17.88 16.00 17.02
N GLY A 400 -17.65 15.51 15.79
CA GLY A 400 -17.83 16.26 14.56
C GLY A 400 -16.68 17.23 14.26
N LYS A 401 -15.57 17.16 15.03
CA LYS A 401 -14.39 18.01 14.81
C LYS A 401 -13.57 17.42 13.66
N LEU A 402 -13.04 18.30 12.82
CA LEU A 402 -12.13 17.92 11.74
C LEU A 402 -10.84 17.34 12.34
N MET A 403 -10.44 16.18 11.84
CA MET A 403 -9.19 15.52 12.23
C MET A 403 -7.98 16.36 11.79
N ASP A 404 -6.87 16.23 12.52
CA ASP A 404 -5.63 16.95 12.21
C ASP A 404 -5.19 16.68 10.77
N GLN A 405 -5.10 17.75 9.97
CA GLN A 405 -4.78 17.63 8.54
C GLN A 405 -3.32 17.20 8.33
N GLY A 406 -2.42 17.48 9.28
CA GLY A 406 -1.05 16.99 9.24
C GLY A 406 -0.98 15.47 9.37
N PHE A 407 -1.80 14.89 10.25
CA PHE A 407 -2.01 13.45 10.37
C PHE A 407 -2.58 12.85 9.08
N ILE A 408 -3.64 13.45 8.51
CA ILE A 408 -4.21 13.01 7.23
C ILE A 408 -3.16 13.02 6.11
N ASN A 409 -2.31 14.05 6.05
CA ASN A 409 -1.22 14.13 5.09
C ASN A 409 -0.25 12.95 5.24
N ARG A 410 0.24 12.69 6.47
CA ARG A 410 1.15 11.55 6.74
C ARG A 410 0.51 10.21 6.40
N THR A 411 -0.74 9.99 6.79
CA THR A 411 -1.47 8.75 6.45
C THR A 411 -1.64 8.61 4.95
N SER A 412 -1.97 9.68 4.21
CA SER A 412 -2.09 9.66 2.75
C SER A 412 -0.79 9.22 2.08
N PHE A 413 0.35 9.79 2.47
CA PHE A 413 1.67 9.35 2.01
C PHE A 413 1.99 7.90 2.40
N GLY A 414 1.61 7.49 3.61
CA GLY A 414 1.74 6.10 4.06
C GLY A 414 0.99 5.12 3.17
N ILE A 415 -0.24 5.46 2.74
CA ILE A 415 -1.04 4.65 1.81
C ILE A 415 -0.34 4.55 0.44
N LEU A 416 0.14 5.67 -0.11
CA LEU A 416 0.87 5.65 -1.39
C LEU A 416 2.17 4.83 -1.30
N GLN A 417 2.86 4.87 -0.15
CA GLN A 417 4.06 4.08 0.09
C GLN A 417 3.77 2.58 0.26
N ALA A 418 2.73 2.22 1.02
CA ALA A 418 2.32 0.83 1.21
C ALA A 418 1.82 0.18 -0.09
N THR A 419 1.18 0.95 -0.97
CA THR A 419 0.71 0.50 -2.29
C THR A 419 1.81 0.52 -3.35
N ARG A 420 3.03 0.96 -3.03
CA ARG A 420 4.17 1.12 -3.96
C ARG A 420 3.94 2.12 -5.10
N THR A 421 2.90 2.96 -5.00
CA THR A 421 2.57 3.93 -6.04
C THR A 421 3.37 5.22 -5.93
N ARG A 422 3.85 5.56 -4.72
CA ARG A 422 4.81 6.65 -4.49
C ARG A 422 5.67 6.35 -3.27
N ILE A 423 6.99 6.52 -3.39
CA ILE A 423 7.93 6.34 -2.28
C ILE A 423 8.36 7.70 -1.75
N SER A 424 8.15 7.94 -0.45
CA SER A 424 8.44 9.21 0.23
C SER A 424 9.47 9.12 1.35
N LYS A 425 9.79 7.91 1.83
CA LYS A 425 10.76 7.71 2.92
C LYS A 425 11.36 6.31 2.83
N THR A 426 12.36 6.03 3.66
CA THR A 426 12.92 4.69 3.86
C THR A 426 11.82 3.72 4.24
N GLU A 427 11.89 2.50 3.72
CA GLU A 427 11.04 1.40 4.16
C GLU A 427 11.81 0.47 5.08
N TYR A 428 11.16 0.09 6.18
CA TYR A 428 11.67 -0.89 7.14
C TYR A 428 10.90 -2.19 6.99
N ILE A 429 11.62 -3.28 6.73
CA ILE A 429 11.07 -4.63 6.63
C ILE A 429 11.56 -5.40 7.85
N ALA A 430 10.76 -5.43 8.91
CA ALA A 430 11.16 -6.05 10.17
C ALA A 430 10.32 -7.29 10.47
N CYS A 431 10.96 -8.38 10.91
CA CYS A 431 10.22 -9.57 11.31
C CYS A 431 9.39 -9.29 12.59
N PRO A 432 8.33 -10.05 12.86
CA PRO A 432 7.72 -10.05 14.19
C PRO A 432 8.74 -10.53 15.23
N SER A 433 8.57 -10.12 16.49
CA SER A 433 9.34 -10.71 17.57
C SER A 433 8.97 -12.20 17.72
N CYS A 434 9.95 -13.06 17.99
CA CYS A 434 9.70 -14.49 18.23
C CYS A 434 10.75 -15.06 19.19
N GLY A 435 10.53 -16.29 19.68
CA GLY A 435 11.49 -16.95 20.59
C GLY A 435 12.87 -17.27 19.98
N ARG A 436 13.10 -16.96 18.70
CA ARG A 436 14.41 -17.09 18.02
C ARG A 436 15.17 -15.77 17.93
N THR A 437 14.54 -14.66 18.28
CA THR A 437 15.11 -13.32 18.19
C THR A 437 16.34 -13.20 19.12
N LEU A 438 17.44 -12.65 18.60
CA LEU A 438 18.74 -12.63 19.27
C LEU A 438 19.13 -11.26 19.88
N PHE A 439 18.28 -10.25 19.71
CA PHE A 439 18.45 -8.89 20.23
C PHE A 439 17.07 -8.23 20.40
N ASP A 440 16.96 -7.12 21.12
CA ASP A 440 15.70 -6.37 21.19
C ASP A 440 15.37 -5.78 19.81
N LEU A 441 14.45 -6.44 19.09
CA LEU A 441 14.13 -6.11 17.72
C LEU A 441 13.43 -4.75 17.62
N VAL A 442 12.61 -4.41 18.61
CA VAL A 442 11.86 -3.15 18.64
C VAL A 442 12.81 -2.00 18.88
N GLU A 443 13.71 -2.13 19.86
CA GLU A 443 14.71 -1.11 20.17
C GLU A 443 15.65 -0.88 18.98
N VAL A 444 16.23 -1.95 18.42
CA VAL A 444 17.15 -1.85 17.27
C VAL A 444 16.46 -1.26 16.04
N THR A 445 15.21 -1.63 15.78
CA THR A 445 14.44 -1.05 14.66
C THR A 445 14.22 0.45 14.84
N ASN A 446 13.89 0.89 16.06
CA ASN A 446 13.79 2.31 16.39
C ASN A 446 15.11 3.06 16.19
N ILE A 447 16.23 2.48 16.64
CA ILE A 447 17.55 3.09 16.51
C ILE A 447 17.97 3.23 15.04
N ILE A 448 17.83 2.17 14.24
CA ILE A 448 18.15 2.19 12.81
C ILE A 448 17.29 3.24 12.10
N ARG A 449 15.99 3.28 12.40
CA ARG A 449 15.06 4.22 11.78
C ARG A 449 15.40 5.67 12.05
N ARG A 450 15.63 6.06 13.30
CA ARG A 450 16.03 7.44 13.66
C ARG A 450 17.27 7.91 12.88
N ARG A 451 18.17 6.97 12.54
CA ARG A 451 19.39 7.26 11.78
C ARG A 451 19.21 7.23 10.27
N THR A 452 18.11 6.72 9.72
CA THR A 452 17.97 6.43 8.29
C THR A 452 16.63 6.85 7.68
N GLU A 453 15.66 7.36 8.45
CA GLU A 453 14.29 7.65 7.98
C GLU A 453 14.21 8.76 6.93
N HIS A 454 15.20 9.66 6.93
CA HIS A 454 15.34 10.75 5.98
C HIS A 454 15.81 10.29 4.59
N LEU A 455 16.30 9.06 4.45
CA LEU A 455 16.70 8.54 3.15
C LEU A 455 15.44 8.22 2.33
N LYS A 456 15.51 8.43 1.02
CA LYS A 456 14.39 8.16 0.11
C LYS A 456 14.70 6.96 -0.76
N GLY A 457 13.75 6.03 -0.87
CA GLY A 457 13.87 4.89 -1.77
C GLY A 457 14.84 3.81 -1.30
N VAL A 458 15.24 3.84 -0.03
CA VAL A 458 16.06 2.80 0.60
C VAL A 458 15.14 1.82 1.33
N LYS A 459 15.35 0.52 1.12
CA LYS A 459 14.67 -0.55 1.87
C LYS A 459 15.64 -1.25 2.80
N ILE A 460 15.38 -1.21 4.10
CA ILE A 460 16.23 -1.80 5.13
C ILE A 460 15.46 -2.92 5.83
N ALA A 461 15.93 -4.15 5.70
CA ALA A 461 15.41 -5.29 6.43
C ALA A 461 16.12 -5.47 7.78
N ILE A 462 15.34 -5.75 8.84
CA ILE A 462 15.84 -5.90 10.20
C ILE A 462 15.28 -7.21 10.77
N MET A 463 16.16 -8.20 10.91
CA MET A 463 15.76 -9.58 11.15
C MET A 463 16.37 -10.10 12.44
N GLY A 464 15.51 -10.56 13.35
CA GLY A 464 15.91 -11.03 14.67
C GLY A 464 16.76 -12.31 14.66
N CYS A 465 16.73 -13.10 13.57
CA CYS A 465 17.49 -14.34 13.47
C CYS A 465 17.93 -14.67 12.03
N ILE A 466 19.00 -15.46 11.92
CA ILE A 466 19.56 -15.92 10.65
C ILE A 466 18.71 -16.98 9.94
N VAL A 467 17.73 -17.58 10.62
CA VAL A 467 16.98 -18.72 10.08
C VAL A 467 16.02 -18.27 9.00
N ASN A 468 15.17 -17.28 9.29
CA ASN A 468 14.22 -16.73 8.33
C ASN A 468 14.71 -15.43 7.69
N GLY A 469 15.60 -14.70 8.38
CA GLY A 469 16.03 -13.36 8.00
C GLY A 469 16.50 -13.22 6.54
N PRO A 470 17.42 -14.08 6.05
CA PRO A 470 17.90 -13.99 4.66
C PRO A 470 16.83 -14.24 3.59
N GLY A 471 15.76 -14.96 3.93
CA GLY A 471 14.63 -15.18 3.03
C GLY A 471 13.68 -14.00 3.04
N GLU A 472 13.26 -13.58 4.24
CA GLU A 472 12.33 -12.47 4.49
C GLU A 472 12.83 -11.15 3.88
N MET A 473 14.14 -10.89 3.93
CA MET A 473 14.74 -9.67 3.38
C MET A 473 14.96 -9.65 1.86
N ALA A 474 14.44 -10.62 1.10
CA ALA A 474 14.75 -10.78 -0.33
C ALA A 474 14.43 -9.55 -1.20
N ASP A 475 13.50 -8.70 -0.77
CA ASP A 475 13.10 -7.44 -1.43
C ASP A 475 13.77 -6.19 -0.83
N ALA A 476 14.71 -6.34 0.12
CA ALA A 476 15.42 -5.23 0.74
C ALA A 476 16.73 -4.88 0.01
N ASP A 477 17.11 -3.59 0.02
CA ASP A 477 18.43 -3.15 -0.44
C ASP A 477 19.52 -3.55 0.55
N TYR A 478 19.21 -3.48 1.85
CA TYR A 478 20.13 -3.75 2.94
C TYR A 478 19.50 -4.66 3.98
N GLY A 479 20.28 -5.58 4.55
CA GLY A 479 19.83 -6.47 5.62
C GLY A 479 20.66 -6.33 6.88
N TYR A 480 20.01 -6.15 8.02
CA TYR A 480 20.57 -6.19 9.37
C TYR A 480 20.05 -7.44 10.08
N VAL A 481 20.85 -8.51 10.13
CA VAL A 481 20.38 -9.84 10.56
C VAL A 481 21.15 -10.35 11.77
N GLY A 482 20.42 -10.75 12.81
CA GLY A 482 20.99 -11.41 13.99
C GLY A 482 21.60 -12.78 13.63
N SER A 483 22.93 -12.89 13.72
CA SER A 483 23.65 -14.13 13.42
C SER A 483 24.12 -14.90 14.66
N GLY A 484 24.07 -14.25 15.83
CA GLY A 484 24.33 -14.83 17.16
C GLY A 484 24.09 -13.78 18.25
N PRO A 485 24.12 -14.15 19.54
CA PRO A 485 24.04 -13.18 20.63
C PRO A 485 25.12 -12.10 20.50
N GLY A 486 24.72 -10.82 20.45
CA GLY A 486 25.62 -9.68 20.25
C GLY A 486 26.31 -9.63 18.87
N LYS A 487 25.83 -10.42 17.89
CA LYS A 487 26.45 -10.56 16.57
C LYS A 487 25.46 -10.32 15.44
N ILE A 488 25.84 -9.43 14.53
CA ILE A 488 25.05 -9.03 13.37
C ILE A 488 25.78 -9.41 12.09
N THR A 489 25.03 -9.78 11.06
CA THR A 489 25.53 -9.93 9.69
C THR A 489 24.80 -8.92 8.81
N LEU A 490 25.57 -8.13 8.06
CA LEU A 490 25.07 -7.14 7.12
C LEU A 490 25.03 -7.71 5.71
N TYR A 491 23.96 -7.38 5.00
CA TYR A 491 23.72 -7.79 3.61
C TYR A 491 23.51 -6.59 2.70
N ARG A 492 23.92 -6.75 1.44
CA ARG A 492 23.54 -5.90 0.30
C ARG A 492 22.72 -6.76 -0.63
N GLY A 493 21.43 -6.48 -0.75
CA GLY A 493 20.45 -7.39 -1.33
C GLY A 493 20.53 -8.77 -0.67
N LYS A 494 20.87 -9.79 -1.46
CA LYS A 494 21.02 -11.18 -0.99
C LYS A 494 22.45 -11.56 -0.60
N GLU A 495 23.43 -10.66 -0.81
CA GLU A 495 24.85 -10.95 -0.59
C GLU A 495 25.31 -10.54 0.81
N ILE A 496 26.06 -11.40 1.48
CA ILE A 496 26.70 -11.07 2.76
C ILE A 496 27.87 -10.14 2.51
N VAL A 497 27.83 -8.95 3.11
CA VAL A 497 28.94 -7.97 3.01
C VAL A 497 29.82 -7.98 4.25
N LYS A 498 29.21 -8.04 5.45
CA LYS A 498 29.95 -8.12 6.73
C LYS A 498 29.35 -9.19 7.61
N ARG A 499 30.17 -10.10 8.13
CA ARG A 499 29.72 -11.29 8.86
C ARG A 499 30.05 -11.20 10.34
N SER A 500 29.07 -11.49 11.18
CA SER A 500 29.25 -11.64 12.64
C SER A 500 30.01 -10.46 13.28
N ILE A 501 29.66 -9.24 12.88
CA ILE A 501 30.17 -8.00 13.49
C ILE A 501 29.50 -7.76 14.84
N ASN A 502 30.18 -7.05 15.74
CA ASN A 502 29.61 -6.67 17.04
C ASN A 502 28.40 -5.75 16.82
N SER A 503 27.27 -6.04 17.48
CA SER A 503 26.04 -5.26 17.39
C SER A 503 26.24 -3.78 17.73
N GLU A 504 27.17 -3.46 18.63
CA GLU A 504 27.50 -2.08 19.02
C GLU A 504 28.00 -1.21 17.86
N HIS A 505 28.67 -1.81 16.87
CA HIS A 505 29.19 -1.10 15.70
C HIS A 505 28.38 -1.37 14.43
N ALA A 506 27.41 -2.28 14.49
CA ALA A 506 26.73 -2.77 13.30
C ALA A 506 25.91 -1.70 12.58
N LEU A 507 25.34 -0.75 13.32
CA LEU A 507 24.61 0.37 12.73
C LEU A 507 25.53 1.32 11.96
N ASP A 508 26.68 1.67 12.52
CA ASP A 508 27.64 2.54 11.84
C ASP A 508 28.17 1.87 10.57
N GLU A 509 28.41 0.56 10.63
CA GLU A 509 28.83 -0.23 9.47
C GLU A 509 27.72 -0.34 8.40
N LEU A 510 26.45 -0.39 8.80
CA LEU A 510 25.31 -0.30 7.88
C LEU A 510 25.26 1.08 7.19
N ILE A 511 25.47 2.15 7.95
CA ILE A 511 25.47 3.51 7.41
C ILE A 511 26.62 3.70 6.41
N LYS A 512 27.83 3.22 6.75
CA LYS A 512 28.96 3.22 5.81
C LYS A 512 28.64 2.47 4.52
N LEU A 513 27.97 1.33 4.62
CA LEU A 513 27.56 0.56 3.45
C LEU A 513 26.60 1.36 2.55
N ILE A 514 25.64 2.07 3.14
CA ILE A 514 24.70 2.93 2.41
C ILE A 514 25.43 4.12 1.77
N GLN A 515 26.43 4.69 2.45
CA GLN A 515 27.29 5.76 1.94
C GLN A 515 28.16 5.30 0.76
N GLU A 516 28.78 4.13 0.86
CA GLU A 516 29.59 3.51 -0.19
C GLU A 516 28.78 3.31 -1.49
N ASP A 517 27.49 3.01 -1.36
CA ASP A 517 26.57 2.83 -2.48
C ASP A 517 26.00 4.16 -3.03
N GLY A 518 26.41 5.30 -2.48
CA GLY A 518 25.95 6.63 -2.90
C GLY A 518 24.47 6.91 -2.60
N LYS A 519 23.84 6.12 -1.72
CA LYS A 519 22.43 6.25 -1.34
C LYS A 519 22.21 7.09 -0.07
N TRP A 520 23.29 7.56 0.55
CA TRP A 520 23.22 8.41 1.74
C TRP A 520 23.02 9.88 1.36
N VAL A 521 22.08 10.54 2.03
CA VAL A 521 21.85 11.98 1.94
C VAL A 521 21.94 12.52 3.34
N GLU A 522 22.75 13.55 3.56
CA GLU A 522 22.85 14.17 4.89
C GLU A 522 21.52 14.77 5.32
N ILE A 523 21.19 14.66 6.62
CA ILE A 523 20.02 15.33 7.19
C ILE A 523 20.23 16.83 6.99
N PRO A 524 19.34 17.54 6.29
CA PRO A 524 19.47 18.98 6.16
C PRO A 524 19.44 19.59 7.55
N GLN A 525 20.52 20.27 7.94
CA GLN A 525 20.54 21.08 9.16
C GLN A 525 19.70 22.32 8.86
N PHE A 526 18.45 22.32 9.31
CA PHE A 526 17.55 23.46 9.27
C PHE A 526 17.65 24.27 10.57
#